data_AF-A0A978V5J7-F1
#
_entry.id   AF-A0A978V5J7-F1
#
_cell.length_a   1.000
_cell.length_b   1.000
_cell.length_c   1.000
_cell.angle_alpha   90.00
_cell.angle_beta   90.00
_cell.angle_gamma   90.00
#
_symmetry.space_group_name_H-M   'P 1'
#
loop_
_entity.id
_entity.type
_entity.pdbx_description
1 polymer ?
#
loop_
_entity_poly.entity_id
_entity_poly.type
_entity_poly.pdbx_seq_one_letter_code
_entity_poly.pdbx_strand_id
1 'polypeptide(L)'
;MWSLSNVWFMNFSVKYLTGHLSLEIGKFMNLQMLDLSYNQLSASIPQMLSNLKMLQQLNLSNNAFQGNIPTSIGDLASLESLDLSSNNLSGIIPKSLEKLHYLTYLNLSFNMLNGPVPITGTFANFTLQSFMGNPNLCGNSKLKPKHNSFKIKKGNVLAQIYYFSNCCCNTCGIIDNYVYQKEKQQESTIL
;
A
#
# COMPACT_ATOMS: atom_id res chain seq x y z
N MET A 1 17.18 2.30 44.45
CA MET A 1 15.92 1.81 43.85
C MET A 1 15.17 3.00 43.27
N TRP A 2 15.30 3.26 41.97
CA TRP A 2 14.39 4.13 41.21
C TRP A 2 13.98 3.33 39.98
N SER A 3 12.86 2.63 40.12
CA SER A 3 12.14 2.00 39.02
C SER A 3 11.27 3.07 38.40
N LEU A 4 11.63 3.55 37.21
CA LEU A 4 10.73 4.24 36.31
C LEU A 4 10.87 3.56 34.94
N SER A 5 9.75 2.99 34.52
CA SER A 5 9.42 2.58 33.16
C SER A 5 9.78 3.68 32.15
N ASN A 6 10.98 3.62 31.58
CA ASN A 6 11.44 4.58 30.58
C ASN A 6 10.85 4.27 29.20
N VAL A 7 9.55 4.53 29.07
CA VAL A 7 8.86 4.62 27.79
C VAL A 7 9.21 5.98 27.17
N TRP A 8 9.79 5.97 25.97
CA TRP A 8 10.09 7.21 25.25
C TRP A 8 9.10 7.40 24.10
N PHE A 9 8.57 8.62 24.01
CA PHE A 9 7.77 9.12 22.89
C PHE A 9 8.58 10.23 22.20
N MET A 10 8.85 10.10 20.91
CA MET A 10 9.45 11.17 20.10
C MET A 10 8.43 11.68 19.10
N ASN A 11 8.03 12.94 19.25
CA ASN A 11 7.18 13.65 18.31
C ASN A 11 7.90 14.89 17.79
N PHE A 12 8.25 14.86 16.50
CA PHE A 12 8.79 15.97 15.75
C PHE A 12 7.92 16.31 14.54
N SER A 13 6.61 16.10 14.64
CA SER A 13 5.66 16.47 13.59
C SER A 13 5.62 17.98 13.39
N VAL A 14 5.49 18.43 12.13
CA VAL A 14 5.39 19.86 11.76
C VAL A 14 6.59 20.69 12.23
N LYS A 15 7.81 20.19 12.02
CA LYS A 15 9.06 20.85 12.42
C LYS A 15 9.90 21.36 11.25
N TYR A 16 9.36 21.35 10.03
CA TYR A 16 10.08 21.69 8.79
C TYR A 16 11.41 20.92 8.65
N LEU A 17 11.51 19.72 9.22
CA LEU A 17 12.72 18.91 9.14
C LEU A 17 12.99 18.55 7.68
N THR A 18 14.19 18.82 7.21
CA THR A 18 14.66 18.50 5.85
C THR A 18 15.73 17.41 5.89
N GLY A 19 16.15 16.94 4.72
CA GLY A 19 17.25 15.98 4.60
C GLY A 19 16.74 14.54 4.67
N HIS A 20 17.45 13.66 5.37
CA HIS A 20 17.15 12.23 5.44
C HIS A 20 17.12 11.76 6.90
N LEU A 21 16.40 10.67 7.16
CA LEU A 21 16.37 10.07 8.47
C LEU A 21 17.71 9.37 8.76
N SER A 22 18.41 9.84 9.80
CA SER A 22 19.72 9.31 10.19
C SER A 22 19.66 7.83 10.59
N LEU A 23 20.70 7.07 10.23
CA LEU A 23 20.85 5.66 10.64
C LEU A 23 20.95 5.49 12.16
N GLU A 24 21.34 6.56 12.86
CA GLU A 24 21.45 6.64 14.32
C GLU A 24 20.09 6.44 15.02
N ILE A 25 18.97 6.59 14.31
CA ILE A 25 17.64 6.33 14.85
C ILE A 25 17.52 4.92 15.45
N GLY A 26 18.28 3.95 14.92
CA GLY A 26 18.29 2.58 15.43
C GLY A 26 18.88 2.41 16.84
N LYS A 27 19.49 3.46 17.43
CA LYS A 27 20.05 3.40 18.80
C LYS A 27 19.00 3.61 19.88
N PHE A 28 17.82 4.14 19.56
CA PHE A 28 16.76 4.46 20.53
C PHE A 28 15.87 3.26 20.86
N MET A 29 16.45 2.12 21.26
CA MET A 29 15.76 0.81 21.34
C MET A 29 14.53 0.76 22.26
N ASN A 30 14.41 1.69 23.21
CA ASN A 30 13.27 1.79 24.14
C ASN A 30 12.12 2.69 23.62
N LEU A 31 12.22 3.19 22.39
CA LEU A 31 11.22 4.06 21.79
C LEU A 31 9.93 3.28 21.48
N GLN A 32 8.79 3.79 21.94
CA GLN A 32 7.47 3.21 21.67
C GLN A 32 6.70 3.97 20.59
N MET A 33 6.94 5.27 20.47
CA MET A 33 6.31 6.11 19.45
C MET A 33 7.35 6.98 18.75
N LEU A 34 7.32 6.95 17.43
CA LEU A 34 8.06 7.86 16.56
C LEU A 34 7.09 8.52 15.59
N ASP A 35 6.87 9.82 15.80
CA ASP A 35 6.12 10.66 14.89
C ASP A 35 7.04 11.71 14.25
N LEU A 36 7.25 11.55 12.94
CA LEU A 36 8.01 12.47 12.07
C LEU A 36 7.12 13.05 10.96
N SER A 37 5.81 12.97 11.11
CA SER A 37 4.86 13.37 10.07
C SER A 37 4.92 14.86 9.73
N TYR A 38 4.41 15.25 8.56
CA TYR A 38 4.31 16.65 8.14
C TYR A 38 5.67 17.38 8.19
N ASN A 39 6.68 16.79 7.57
CA ASN A 39 8.01 17.36 7.41
C ASN A 39 8.43 17.30 5.93
N GLN A 40 9.69 17.63 5.65
CA GLN A 40 10.30 17.58 4.32
C GLN A 40 11.44 16.54 4.29
N LEU A 41 11.32 15.47 5.10
CA LEU A 41 12.28 14.37 5.11
C LEU A 41 12.17 13.60 3.79
N SER A 42 13.32 13.15 3.29
CA SER A 42 13.44 12.56 1.97
C SER A 42 14.40 11.36 2.01
N ALA A 43 14.77 10.86 0.83
CA ALA A 43 15.55 9.64 0.63
C ALA A 43 14.81 8.39 1.13
N SER A 44 15.51 7.26 1.23
CA SER A 44 14.91 6.00 1.65
C SER A 44 14.70 5.92 3.16
N ILE A 45 13.69 5.14 3.56
CA ILE A 45 13.50 4.76 4.95
C ILE A 45 14.67 3.82 5.34
N PRO A 46 15.46 4.13 6.38
CA PRO A 46 16.63 3.34 6.74
C PRO A 46 16.23 2.01 7.37
N GLN A 47 16.93 0.94 6.99
CA GLN A 47 16.69 -0.40 7.55
C GLN A 47 16.86 -0.45 9.08
N MET A 48 17.74 0.39 9.64
CA MET A 48 18.02 0.53 11.07
C MET A 48 16.81 0.86 11.94
N LEU A 49 15.70 1.37 11.35
CA LEU A 49 14.45 1.53 12.09
C LEU A 49 13.94 0.22 12.69
N SER A 50 14.27 -0.92 12.08
CA SER A 50 13.86 -2.24 12.59
C SER A 50 14.51 -2.62 13.93
N ASN A 51 15.52 -1.87 14.40
CA ASN A 51 16.13 -2.06 15.71
C ASN A 51 15.24 -1.58 16.87
N LEU A 52 14.21 -0.78 16.58
CA LEU A 52 13.29 -0.23 17.57
C LEU A 52 12.25 -1.28 17.99
N LYS A 53 12.68 -2.35 18.67
CA LYS A 53 11.83 -3.52 18.97
C LYS A 53 10.63 -3.21 19.88
N MET A 54 10.68 -2.13 20.64
CA MET A 54 9.57 -1.66 21.48
C MET A 54 8.61 -0.72 20.75
N LEU A 55 8.87 -0.38 19.48
CA LEU A 55 8.06 0.59 18.74
C LEU A 55 6.66 0.03 18.48
N GLN A 56 5.66 0.77 18.95
CA GLN A 56 4.23 0.51 18.77
C GLN A 56 3.62 1.41 17.70
N GLN A 57 4.11 2.64 17.57
CA GLN A 57 3.56 3.61 16.62
C GLN A 57 4.67 4.26 15.79
N LEU A 58 4.56 4.13 14.47
CA LEU A 58 5.45 4.76 13.50
C LEU A 58 4.63 5.60 12.52
N ASN A 59 4.81 6.92 12.58
CA ASN A 59 4.17 7.85 11.66
C ASN A 59 5.25 8.63 10.89
N LEU A 60 5.38 8.31 9.61
CA LEU A 60 6.26 8.99 8.64
C LEU A 60 5.46 9.72 7.55
N SER A 61 4.15 9.89 7.75
CA SER A 61 3.25 10.44 6.73
C SER A 61 3.58 11.88 6.35
N ASN A 62 3.14 12.32 5.18
CA ASN A 62 3.31 13.71 4.73
C ASN A 62 4.78 14.15 4.75
N ASN A 63 5.61 13.41 4.02
CA ASN A 63 7.04 13.68 3.80
C ASN A 63 7.37 13.43 2.32
N ALA A 64 8.65 13.42 1.98
CA ALA A 64 9.17 13.12 0.64
C ALA A 64 10.02 11.83 0.63
N PHE A 65 9.73 10.86 1.50
CA PHE A 65 10.46 9.57 1.50
C PHE A 65 10.27 8.84 0.16
N GLN A 66 11.34 8.22 -0.33
CA GLN A 66 11.44 7.62 -1.66
C GLN A 66 11.91 6.16 -1.60
N GLY A 67 11.85 5.46 -2.73
CA GLY A 67 12.31 4.08 -2.82
C GLY A 67 11.37 3.10 -2.12
N ASN A 68 11.85 1.90 -1.85
CA ASN A 68 11.02 0.81 -1.33
C ASN A 68 10.75 0.95 0.18
N ILE A 69 9.60 0.44 0.61
CA ILE A 69 9.37 0.12 2.02
C ILE A 69 10.36 -1.00 2.41
N PRO A 70 11.26 -0.78 3.39
CA PRO A 70 12.21 -1.81 3.80
C PRO A 70 11.50 -3.06 4.33
N THR A 71 11.94 -4.24 3.88
CA THR A 71 11.41 -5.52 4.38
C THR A 71 11.58 -5.67 5.89
N SER A 72 12.61 -5.03 6.47
CA SER A 72 12.93 -5.04 7.90
C SER A 72 11.88 -4.34 8.79
N ILE A 73 10.97 -3.54 8.23
CA ILE A 73 9.82 -3.03 9.00
C ILE A 73 8.97 -4.18 9.54
N GLY A 74 8.92 -5.32 8.83
CA GLY A 74 8.25 -6.53 9.30
C GLY A 74 8.86 -7.16 10.56
N ASP A 75 10.03 -6.69 11.01
CA ASP A 75 10.70 -7.16 12.24
C ASP A 75 10.35 -6.31 13.48
N LEU A 76 9.49 -5.29 13.32
CA LEU A 76 8.95 -4.47 14.42
C LEU A 76 7.78 -5.20 15.09
N ALA A 77 8.08 -6.28 15.80
CA ALA A 77 7.08 -7.21 16.32
C ALA A 77 6.04 -6.58 17.27
N SER A 78 6.33 -5.42 17.87
CA SER A 78 5.42 -4.69 18.77
C SER A 78 4.55 -3.64 18.06
N LEU A 79 4.67 -3.50 16.73
CA LEU A 79 4.05 -2.40 15.99
C LEU A 79 2.54 -2.57 15.90
N GLU A 80 1.81 -1.54 16.32
CA GLU A 80 0.35 -1.46 16.36
C GLU A 80 -0.20 -0.49 15.29
N SER A 81 0.57 0.57 14.99
CA SER A 81 0.19 1.60 14.02
C SER A 81 1.34 1.95 13.09
N LEU A 82 1.07 1.88 11.78
CA LEU A 82 2.01 2.25 10.72
C LEU A 82 1.35 3.22 9.74
N ASP A 83 1.82 4.47 9.72
CA ASP A 83 1.41 5.46 8.73
C ASP A 83 2.60 5.89 7.87
N LEU A 84 2.58 5.52 6.59
CA LEU A 84 3.55 5.91 5.56
C LEU A 84 2.88 6.72 4.44
N SER A 85 1.65 7.21 4.67
CA SER A 85 0.86 7.86 3.63
C SER A 85 1.44 9.19 3.16
N SER A 86 1.10 9.61 1.94
CA SER A 86 1.52 10.90 1.38
C SER A 86 3.06 11.04 1.38
N ASN A 87 3.70 10.13 0.67
CA ASN A 87 5.14 10.09 0.41
C ASN A 87 5.39 9.75 -1.08
N ASN A 88 6.65 9.57 -1.46
CA ASN A 88 7.06 9.17 -2.80
C ASN A 88 7.59 7.72 -2.83
N LEU A 89 7.08 6.85 -1.95
CA LEU A 89 7.52 5.46 -1.84
C LEU A 89 7.08 4.65 -3.06
N SER A 90 7.93 3.72 -3.51
CA SER A 90 7.75 2.94 -4.73
C SER A 90 7.97 1.44 -4.50
N GLY A 91 7.73 0.63 -5.52
CA GLY A 91 7.93 -0.82 -5.45
C GLY A 91 6.78 -1.55 -4.75
N ILE A 92 7.01 -2.81 -4.40
CA ILE A 92 5.97 -3.68 -3.83
C ILE A 92 5.80 -3.47 -2.33
N ILE A 93 4.58 -3.71 -1.83
CA ILE A 93 4.35 -3.84 -0.38
C ILE A 93 5.05 -5.12 0.11
N PRO A 94 5.98 -5.02 1.09
CA PRO A 94 6.69 -6.19 1.58
C PRO A 94 5.76 -7.20 2.25
N LYS A 95 5.80 -8.47 1.82
CA LYS A 95 5.08 -9.57 2.50
C LYS A 95 5.49 -9.75 3.95
N SER A 96 6.67 -9.27 4.35
CA SER A 96 7.11 -9.31 5.75
C SER A 96 6.18 -8.54 6.69
N LEU A 97 5.42 -7.57 6.20
CA LEU A 97 4.42 -6.84 7.00
C LEU A 97 3.26 -7.74 7.45
N GLU A 98 3.03 -8.89 6.81
CA GLU A 98 2.04 -9.88 7.27
C GLU A 98 2.39 -10.49 8.64
N LYS A 99 3.66 -10.39 9.08
CA LYS A 99 4.14 -10.87 10.39
C LYS A 99 3.80 -9.93 11.54
N LEU A 100 3.30 -8.73 11.26
CA LEU A 100 2.99 -7.73 12.28
C LEU A 100 1.62 -8.06 12.93
N HIS A 101 1.63 -9.00 13.87
CA HIS A 101 0.42 -9.56 14.47
C HIS A 101 -0.40 -8.57 15.31
N TYR A 102 0.22 -7.49 15.81
CA TYR A 102 -0.45 -6.45 16.60
C TYR A 102 -0.88 -5.24 15.77
N LEU A 103 -0.58 -5.21 14.46
CA LEU A 103 -0.87 -4.05 13.63
C LEU A 103 -2.38 -3.89 13.44
N THR A 104 -2.95 -2.82 13.98
CA THR A 104 -4.39 -2.52 13.89
C THR A 104 -4.68 -1.32 13.02
N TYR A 105 -3.68 -0.48 12.78
CA TYR A 105 -3.77 0.65 11.85
C TYR A 105 -2.64 0.58 10.80
N LEU A 106 -3.04 0.66 9.54
CA LEU A 106 -2.14 0.75 8.39
C LEU A 106 -2.64 1.83 7.44
N ASN A 107 -1.76 2.73 7.04
CA ASN A 107 -2.03 3.67 5.96
C ASN A 107 -0.80 3.81 5.06
N LEU A 108 -0.94 3.35 3.82
CA LEU A 108 0.05 3.40 2.74
C LEU A 108 -0.45 4.26 1.56
N SER A 109 -1.54 5.01 1.76
CA SER A 109 -2.19 5.77 0.69
C SER A 109 -1.30 6.88 0.14
N PHE A 110 -1.57 7.33 -1.08
CA PHE A 110 -0.88 8.44 -1.74
C PHE A 110 0.65 8.24 -1.79
N ASN A 111 1.05 7.18 -2.50
CA ASN A 111 2.43 6.83 -2.80
C ASN A 111 2.50 6.32 -4.26
N MET A 112 3.66 5.79 -4.68
CA MET A 112 3.88 5.16 -5.99
C MET A 112 4.06 3.63 -5.88
N LEU A 113 3.40 3.00 -4.89
CA LEU A 113 3.50 1.55 -4.68
C LEU A 113 2.85 0.78 -5.84
N ASN A 114 3.36 -0.43 -6.09
CA ASN A 114 2.94 -1.28 -7.20
C ASN A 114 2.83 -2.76 -6.83
N GLY A 115 2.23 -3.55 -7.71
CA GLY A 115 2.12 -4.99 -7.54
C GLY A 115 1.01 -5.42 -6.57
N PRO A 116 0.98 -6.71 -6.20
CA PRO A 116 -0.10 -7.27 -5.39
C PRO A 116 -0.07 -6.72 -3.98
N VAL A 117 -1.23 -6.28 -3.49
CA VAL A 117 -1.44 -6.04 -2.06
C VAL A 117 -1.56 -7.37 -1.35
N PRO A 118 -0.80 -7.60 -0.26
CA PRO A 118 -0.98 -8.77 0.59
C PRO A 118 -2.44 -8.93 1.04
N ILE A 119 -2.97 -10.14 1.00
CA ILE A 119 -4.38 -10.43 1.37
C ILE A 119 -4.48 -11.36 2.60
N THR A 120 -3.35 -11.86 3.08
CA THR A 120 -3.23 -12.81 4.18
C THR A 120 -2.77 -12.11 5.47
N GLY A 121 -2.90 -12.81 6.60
CA GLY A 121 -2.49 -12.29 7.91
C GLY A 121 -3.23 -11.01 8.29
N THR A 122 -2.52 -10.07 8.90
CA THR A 122 -3.08 -8.79 9.36
C THR A 122 -3.65 -7.92 8.23
N PHE A 123 -3.18 -8.11 7.00
CA PHE A 123 -3.65 -7.35 5.83
C PHE A 123 -5.10 -7.66 5.43
N ALA A 124 -5.64 -8.80 5.85
CA ALA A 124 -7.04 -9.14 5.63
C ALA A 124 -8.00 -8.11 6.26
N ASN A 125 -7.56 -7.40 7.31
CA ASN A 125 -8.39 -6.50 8.11
C ASN A 125 -8.37 -5.05 7.62
N PHE A 126 -7.44 -4.67 6.74
CA PHE A 126 -7.35 -3.29 6.26
C PHE A 126 -8.32 -2.99 5.12
N THR A 127 -8.71 -1.72 5.02
CA THR A 127 -9.69 -1.25 4.05
C THR A 127 -9.02 -0.72 2.79
N LEU A 128 -9.84 -0.46 1.77
CA LEU A 128 -9.45 0.27 0.57
C LEU A 128 -8.71 1.57 0.84
N GLN A 129 -9.10 2.28 1.89
CA GLN A 129 -8.56 3.59 2.23
C GLN A 129 -7.07 3.53 2.52
N SER A 130 -6.61 2.45 3.17
CA SER A 130 -5.19 2.21 3.49
C SER A 130 -4.29 2.17 2.26
N PHE A 131 -4.84 1.98 1.04
CA PHE A 131 -4.06 1.77 -0.18
C PHE A 131 -4.40 2.77 -1.30
N MET A 132 -5.36 3.67 -1.09
CA MET A 132 -5.82 4.63 -2.09
C MET A 132 -4.68 5.49 -2.64
N GLY A 133 -4.77 5.97 -3.88
CA GLY A 133 -3.76 6.87 -4.43
C GLY A 133 -2.43 6.20 -4.78
N ASN A 134 -2.42 4.87 -4.92
CA ASN A 134 -1.32 4.11 -5.52
C ASN A 134 -1.82 3.46 -6.83
N PRO A 135 -1.55 4.06 -8.00
CA PRO A 135 -2.21 3.67 -9.26
C PRO A 135 -1.88 2.24 -9.73
N ASN A 136 -0.73 1.71 -9.34
CA ASN A 136 -0.20 0.43 -9.82
C ASN A 136 -0.37 -0.73 -8.82
N LEU A 137 -1.09 -0.53 -7.71
CA LEU A 137 -1.44 -1.62 -6.79
C LEU A 137 -2.57 -2.49 -7.35
N CYS A 138 -2.47 -3.80 -7.15
CA CYS A 138 -3.41 -4.79 -7.69
C CYS A 138 -3.71 -5.93 -6.71
N GLY A 139 -4.59 -6.86 -7.09
CA GLY A 139 -4.70 -8.18 -6.45
C GLY A 139 -5.55 -8.29 -5.18
N ASN A 140 -5.89 -7.21 -4.48
CA ASN A 140 -6.86 -7.30 -3.37
C ASN A 140 -8.29 -7.29 -3.94
N SER A 141 -9.10 -8.29 -3.61
CA SER A 141 -10.51 -8.35 -4.01
C SER A 141 -11.31 -7.16 -3.49
N LYS A 142 -10.87 -6.54 -2.40
CA LYS A 142 -11.40 -5.28 -1.87
C LYS A 142 -10.96 -4.07 -2.70
N LEU A 143 -9.81 -4.13 -3.41
CA LEU A 143 -9.30 -3.10 -4.34
C LEU A 143 -10.02 -3.03 -5.68
N LYS A 144 -10.98 -3.92 -5.92
CA LYS A 144 -11.86 -3.82 -7.09
C LYS A 144 -12.78 -2.60 -6.90
N PRO A 145 -12.71 -1.54 -7.73
CA PRO A 145 -13.81 -0.59 -7.83
C PRO A 145 -15.10 -1.36 -8.09
N LYS A 146 -16.17 -0.90 -7.44
CA LYS A 146 -17.52 -1.39 -7.69
C LYS A 146 -17.74 -1.43 -9.20
N HIS A 147 -18.12 -2.59 -9.71
CA HIS A 147 -18.34 -2.81 -11.14
C HIS A 147 -19.30 -1.76 -11.71
N ASN A 148 -18.77 -0.73 -12.37
CA ASN A 148 -19.55 0.14 -13.23
C ASN A 148 -19.49 -0.47 -14.64
N SER A 149 -20.44 -1.35 -14.94
CA SER A 149 -20.64 -1.80 -16.31
C SER A 149 -21.44 -0.73 -17.06
N PHE A 150 -20.86 -0.16 -18.11
CA PHE A 150 -21.62 0.66 -19.05
C PHE A 150 -22.18 -0.25 -20.13
N LYS A 151 -23.51 -0.23 -20.30
CA LYS A 151 -24.18 -0.86 -21.43
C LYS A 151 -24.23 0.17 -22.56
N ILE A 152 -23.56 -0.13 -23.67
CA ILE A 152 -23.66 0.68 -24.89
C ILE A 152 -24.57 -0.09 -25.84
N LYS A 153 -25.64 0.58 -26.30
CA LYS A 153 -26.54 0.04 -27.33
C LYS A 153 -26.31 0.78 -28.64
N LYS A 154 -25.93 0.05 -29.69
CA LYS A 154 -25.88 0.57 -31.06
C LYS A 154 -26.73 -0.34 -31.94
N GLY A 155 -27.92 0.13 -32.32
CA GLY A 155 -28.92 -0.70 -32.99
C GLY A 155 -29.42 -1.84 -32.08
N ASN A 156 -29.48 -3.07 -32.62
CA ASN A 156 -29.87 -4.27 -31.87
C ASN A 156 -28.71 -4.93 -31.11
N VAL A 157 -27.51 -4.37 -31.18
CA VAL A 157 -26.33 -4.91 -30.49
C VAL A 157 -26.19 -4.25 -29.12
N LEU A 158 -26.18 -5.09 -28.08
CA LEU A 158 -25.82 -4.70 -26.71
C LEU A 158 -24.36 -5.10 -26.46
N ALA A 159 -23.51 -4.11 -26.22
CA ALA A 159 -22.15 -4.35 -25.73
C ALA A 159 -22.07 -3.97 -24.25
N GLN A 160 -21.54 -4.87 -23.42
CA GLN A 160 -21.25 -4.61 -22.02
C GLN A 160 -19.74 -4.46 -21.87
N ILE A 161 -19.27 -3.25 -21.57
CA ILE A 161 -17.85 -2.99 -21.37
C ILE A 161 -17.53 -3.18 -19.88
N TYR A 162 -16.63 -4.11 -19.61
CA TYR A 162 -16.08 -4.33 -18.27
C TYR A 162 -14.72 -3.63 -18.19
N TYR A 163 -14.57 -2.70 -17.25
CA TYR A 163 -13.24 -2.20 -16.87
C TYR A 163 -12.63 -3.18 -15.86
N PHE A 164 -11.62 -3.93 -16.27
CA PHE A 164 -10.79 -4.71 -15.36
C PHE A 164 -9.86 -3.75 -14.63
N SER A 165 -10.23 -3.42 -13.41
CA SER A 165 -9.42 -2.66 -12.48
C SER A 165 -8.54 -3.63 -11.68
N ASN A 166 -7.26 -3.62 -12.05
CA ASN A 166 -6.11 -4.10 -11.29
C ASN A 166 -6.12 -5.59 -10.91
N CYS A 167 -6.27 -6.47 -11.90
CA CYS A 167 -5.67 -7.80 -11.82
C CYS A 167 -4.14 -7.65 -11.88
N CYS A 168 -3.40 -8.35 -11.02
CA CYS A 168 -1.95 -8.42 -11.15
C CYS A 168 -1.63 -9.28 -12.37
N CYS A 169 -1.47 -8.66 -13.54
CA CYS A 169 -1.03 -9.34 -14.75
C CYS A 169 0.38 -9.90 -14.53
N ASN A 170 0.42 -11.17 -14.11
CA ASN A 170 1.45 -12.18 -14.32
C ASN A 170 1.03 -13.54 -13.74
N THR A 171 -0.10 -13.63 -13.00
CA THR A 171 -0.68 -14.92 -12.57
C THR A 171 -2.20 -15.04 -12.75
N CYS A 172 -2.89 -14.07 -13.39
CA CYS A 172 -4.15 -14.39 -14.03
C CYS A 172 -3.84 -15.28 -15.24
N GLY A 173 -3.94 -16.60 -15.04
CA GLY A 173 -3.82 -17.55 -16.13
C GLY A 173 -4.69 -17.13 -17.31
N ILE A 174 -4.04 -16.94 -18.46
CA ILE A 174 -4.61 -17.05 -19.80
C ILE A 174 -6.03 -16.47 -19.93
N ILE A 175 -6.19 -15.15 -20.05
CA ILE A 175 -7.29 -14.57 -20.85
C ILE A 175 -6.78 -13.30 -21.57
N ASP A 176 -5.73 -13.45 -22.36
CA ASP A 176 -5.35 -12.49 -23.41
C ASP A 176 -5.60 -13.09 -24.80
N ASN A 177 -6.75 -13.75 -24.98
CA ASN A 177 -7.15 -14.22 -26.30
C ASN A 177 -8.67 -14.12 -26.50
N TYR A 178 -9.04 -13.18 -27.38
CA TYR A 178 -10.27 -13.11 -28.18
C TYR A 178 -11.61 -13.01 -27.47
N VAL A 179 -12.23 -11.82 -27.55
CA VAL A 179 -13.66 -11.71 -27.92
C VAL A 179 -13.84 -10.54 -28.91
N TYR A 180 -13.52 -10.79 -30.17
CA TYR A 180 -14.20 -10.16 -31.30
C TYR A 180 -14.99 -11.28 -32.00
N GLN A 181 -16.20 -11.56 -31.52
CA GLN A 181 -17.16 -12.37 -32.28
C GLN A 181 -17.76 -11.44 -33.34
N LYS A 182 -17.23 -11.49 -34.56
CA LYS A 182 -17.94 -11.02 -35.77
C LYS A 182 -18.97 -12.10 -36.11
N GLU A 183 -20.24 -11.90 -35.76
CA GLU A 183 -21.32 -12.69 -36.34
C GLU A 183 -21.42 -12.36 -37.83
N LYS A 184 -21.16 -13.37 -38.69
CA LYS A 184 -21.53 -13.32 -40.10
C LYS A 184 -23.05 -13.22 -40.18
N GLN A 185 -23.57 -12.12 -40.71
CA GLN A 185 -24.94 -12.06 -41.21
C GLN A 185 -25.07 -13.09 -42.34
N GLN A 186 -26.01 -14.03 -42.19
CA GLN A 186 -26.66 -14.67 -43.32
C GLN A 186 -27.47 -13.59 -44.04
N GLU A 187 -26.98 -13.13 -45.19
CA GLU A 187 -27.84 -12.50 -46.19
C GLU A 187 -28.57 -13.61 -46.94
N SER A 188 -29.80 -13.88 -46.51
CA SER A 188 -30.83 -14.43 -47.38
C SER A 188 -31.35 -13.29 -48.25
N THR A 189 -30.89 -13.20 -49.50
CA THR A 189 -31.58 -12.40 -50.52
C THR A 189 -32.54 -13.30 -51.28
N ILE A 190 -33.81 -12.96 -51.11
CA ILE A 190 -34.96 -13.33 -51.93
C ILE A 190 -34.77 -12.69 -53.32
N LEU A 191 -34.53 -13.51 -54.34
CA LEU A 191 -35.20 -13.57 -55.66
C LEU A 191 -34.46 -14.57 -56.56
#